data_AF-A0ABC9E5A0-F1
#
_entry.id   AF-A0ABC9E5A0-F1
#
_cell.length_a   1.000
_cell.length_b   1.000
_cell.length_c   1.000
_cell.angle_alpha   90.00
_cell.angle_beta   90.00
_cell.angle_gamma   90.00
#
_symmetry.space_group_name_H-M   'P 1'
#
loop_
_entity.id
_entity.type
_entity.pdbx_description
1 polymer ?
#
loop_
_entity_poly.entity_id
_entity_poly.type
_entity_poly.pdbx_seq_one_letter_code
_entity_poly.pdbx_strand_id
1 'polypeptide(L)'
;MSTNEATLPAAPPPPPPSPPPPPPVEEPELEEPPRTRVPAAAMPAPAAAPLPYQRMLGSTAYERMRAEHPAEFAPASVFFTHETRSAIDRRNSFRVKAALVYEAVTGHHVDDHMTLASSFLLALAKECHSRIIQKLSGDAAATAEGAGDVPDGGNDSPTPTPSPADTPDTTKGSNKPSSEPTDEGWDEKRKRVVDAIFLVVGFLPKLKEAIAKSSDRDDVDESFKSQHMQDIVTDVIKLENQLPLRDLLDVAAVVEAAVNATVVRAEFKDVSVAGAGGEYKLPFAVDGFGDVLHSFCWYYSPFASSKRPAGSPSPFKDVAADEATAARTTLLDCLHKSVVRPAPPAQGTAGAGGAATGGRPSRMPTARELRRSGVRFQASESGRAEVEFAAPAARLPALVFDFKLATVARNLLAREYEEERSKPVTRYFQMVNELVEDVADVRVLRRAGVVRGGSGGDQEVLALVKGIDGHATYPSVYMAMDREIEKVRRYHDQRMKSFFVRNRPGVIWASSVAAISVVAIVAARRNRG
;
A
#
# COMPACT_ATOMS: atom_id res chain seq x y z
N MET A 1 48.91 -47.82 69.40
CA MET A 1 47.59 -47.21 69.67
C MET A 1 47.79 -45.70 69.55
N SER A 2 48.02 -45.14 68.36
CA SER A 2 47.10 -44.95 67.21
C SER A 2 45.93 -44.01 67.55
N THR A 3 46.15 -42.73 67.29
CA THR A 3 45.12 -41.74 66.98
C THR A 3 45.30 -41.35 65.51
N ASN A 4 44.42 -41.85 64.65
CA ASN A 4 44.31 -41.45 63.24
C ASN A 4 43.23 -40.38 63.14
N GLU A 5 43.63 -39.15 62.81
CA GLU A 5 42.76 -38.16 62.18
C GLU A 5 42.72 -38.43 60.68
N ALA A 6 41.52 -38.60 60.13
CA ALA A 6 41.28 -38.81 58.71
C ALA A 6 41.04 -37.45 58.02
N THR A 7 42.06 -36.97 57.31
CA THR A 7 41.98 -35.82 56.41
C THR A 7 41.53 -36.28 55.02
N LEU A 8 40.40 -35.72 54.55
CA LEU A 8 39.89 -35.88 53.19
C LEU A 8 40.81 -35.21 52.15
N PRO A 9 41.09 -35.83 50.99
CA PRO A 9 41.97 -35.25 49.97
C PRO A 9 41.29 -34.15 49.16
N ALA A 10 42.04 -33.06 48.95
CA ALA A 10 41.66 -31.89 48.16
C ALA A 10 41.57 -32.21 46.65
N ALA A 11 40.63 -31.54 45.97
CA ALA A 11 40.39 -31.64 44.53
C ALA A 11 41.58 -31.09 43.70
N PRO A 12 41.85 -31.67 42.51
CA PRO A 12 42.96 -31.24 41.65
C PRO A 12 42.70 -29.89 40.96
N PRO A 13 43.76 -29.09 40.69
CA PRO A 13 43.64 -27.78 40.07
C PRO A 13 43.29 -27.86 38.56
N PRO A 14 42.65 -26.81 37.99
CA PRO A 14 42.26 -26.78 36.58
C PRO A 14 43.47 -26.64 35.63
N PRO A 15 43.34 -27.11 34.38
CA PRO A 15 44.44 -27.09 33.40
C PRO A 15 44.76 -25.66 32.90
N PRO A 16 46.01 -25.41 32.47
CA PRO A 16 46.45 -24.10 31.99
C PRO A 16 45.86 -23.73 30.62
N PRO A 17 45.74 -22.42 30.32
CA PRO A 17 45.15 -21.92 29.08
C PRO A 17 46.03 -22.21 27.85
N SER A 18 45.38 -22.49 26.72
CA SER A 18 46.01 -22.78 25.43
C SER A 18 46.75 -21.57 24.83
N PRO A 19 47.88 -21.77 24.12
CA PRO A 19 48.65 -20.68 23.54
C PRO A 19 47.96 -20.06 22.30
N PRO A 20 48.21 -18.76 22.01
CA PRO A 20 47.63 -18.04 20.89
C PRO A 20 48.17 -18.50 19.53
N PRO A 21 47.40 -18.35 18.44
CA PRO A 21 47.79 -18.78 17.10
C PRO A 21 48.93 -17.93 16.51
N PRO A 22 49.78 -18.50 15.63
CA PRO A 22 50.89 -17.80 15.02
C PRO A 22 50.44 -16.75 13.99
N PRO A 23 51.25 -15.69 13.76
CA PRO A 23 50.94 -14.64 12.79
C PRO A 23 50.99 -15.16 11.34
N PRO A 24 50.26 -14.52 10.42
CA PRO A 24 50.16 -14.95 9.02
C PRO A 24 51.49 -14.79 8.29
N VAL A 25 51.79 -15.77 7.44
CA VAL A 25 52.97 -15.84 6.57
C VAL A 25 52.73 -14.94 5.34
N GLU A 26 53.67 -14.02 5.07
CA GLU A 26 53.70 -13.23 3.84
C GLU A 26 54.08 -14.11 2.65
N GLU A 27 53.19 -14.23 1.66
CA GLU A 27 53.48 -14.84 0.36
C GLU A 27 54.11 -13.80 -0.60
N PRO A 28 55.06 -14.21 -1.47
CA PRO A 28 55.81 -13.28 -2.33
C PRO A 28 54.97 -12.75 -3.50
N GLU A 29 55.13 -11.45 -3.77
CA GLU A 29 54.53 -10.72 -4.88
C GLU A 29 54.92 -11.31 -6.25
N LEU A 30 53.92 -11.69 -7.04
CA LEU A 30 54.04 -11.99 -8.47
C LEU A 30 53.59 -10.76 -9.28
N GLU A 31 54.50 -10.16 -10.03
CA GLU A 31 54.24 -9.06 -10.97
C GLU A 31 53.25 -9.48 -12.09
N GLU A 32 52.11 -8.80 -12.21
CA GLU A 32 51.24 -8.86 -13.40
C GLU A 32 51.74 -7.90 -14.51
N PRO A 33 51.70 -8.29 -15.80
CA PRO A 33 52.09 -7.43 -16.92
C PRO A 33 51.03 -6.34 -17.24
N PRO A 34 51.40 -5.24 -17.93
CA PRO A 34 50.62 -4.01 -17.94
C PRO A 34 49.33 -4.13 -18.78
N ARG A 35 48.19 -3.82 -18.15
CA ARG A 35 46.88 -3.73 -18.81
C ARG A 35 46.78 -2.45 -19.64
N THR A 36 46.51 -2.62 -20.93
CA THR A 36 46.12 -1.57 -21.88
C THR A 36 44.85 -0.84 -21.41
N ARG A 37 44.89 0.50 -21.38
CA ARG A 37 43.73 1.35 -21.06
C ARG A 37 42.67 1.25 -22.17
N VAL A 38 41.52 0.67 -21.85
CA VAL A 38 40.27 0.84 -22.61
C VAL A 38 39.63 2.17 -22.18
N PRO A 39 39.16 3.03 -23.10
CA PRO A 39 38.55 4.31 -22.75
C PRO A 39 37.26 4.10 -21.95
N ALA A 40 37.11 4.87 -20.87
CA ALA A 40 35.98 4.82 -19.96
C ALA A 40 34.67 5.08 -20.73
N ALA A 41 33.79 4.07 -20.77
CA ALA A 41 32.42 4.25 -21.19
C ALA A 41 31.77 5.32 -20.29
N ALA A 42 31.12 6.30 -20.92
CA ALA A 42 30.36 7.34 -20.22
C ALA A 42 29.43 6.69 -19.20
N MET A 43 29.58 7.05 -17.92
CA MET A 43 28.68 6.58 -16.87
C MET A 43 27.26 7.00 -17.24
N PRO A 44 26.28 6.08 -17.20
CA PRO A 44 24.88 6.47 -17.36
C PRO A 44 24.50 7.42 -16.24
N ALA A 45 23.68 8.43 -16.57
CA ALA A 45 23.10 9.37 -15.61
C ALA A 45 22.55 8.63 -14.39
N PRO A 46 22.66 9.21 -13.17
CA PRO A 46 22.23 8.53 -11.95
C PRO A 46 20.76 8.12 -12.09
N ALA A 47 20.52 6.80 -11.99
CA ALA A 47 19.16 6.26 -12.00
C ALA A 47 18.35 6.96 -10.91
N ALA A 48 17.16 7.46 -11.26
CA ALA A 48 16.24 8.06 -10.32
C ALA A 48 16.09 7.14 -9.11
N ALA A 49 16.23 7.68 -7.90
CA ALA A 49 16.21 6.88 -6.68
C ALA A 49 14.93 6.02 -6.65
N PRO A 50 15.03 4.71 -6.37
CA PRO A 50 13.91 3.78 -6.46
C PRO A 50 12.74 4.23 -5.59
N LEU A 51 11.53 3.85 -5.99
CA LEU A 51 10.32 4.16 -5.24
C LEU A 51 10.41 3.54 -3.84
N PRO A 52 9.83 4.18 -2.80
CA PRO A 52 10.02 3.74 -1.42
C PRO A 52 9.68 2.26 -1.16
N TYR A 53 8.68 1.71 -1.85
CA TYR A 53 8.22 0.32 -1.71
C TYR A 53 8.95 -0.69 -2.62
N GLN A 54 9.83 -0.24 -3.52
CA GLN A 54 10.48 -1.12 -4.49
C GLN A 54 11.43 -2.11 -3.81
N ARG A 55 12.00 -1.73 -2.66
CA ARG A 55 12.77 -2.64 -1.81
C ARG A 55 11.88 -3.75 -1.24
N MET A 56 10.65 -3.40 -0.81
CA MET A 56 9.72 -4.36 -0.24
C MET A 56 9.34 -5.43 -1.25
N LEU A 57 9.06 -5.06 -2.51
CA LEU A 57 8.71 -6.00 -3.58
C LEU A 57 9.78 -7.09 -3.80
N GLY A 58 11.05 -6.73 -3.64
CA GLY A 58 12.18 -7.66 -3.75
C GLY A 58 12.52 -8.44 -2.48
N SER A 59 11.76 -8.26 -1.39
CA SER A 59 12.06 -8.88 -0.10
C SER A 59 11.45 -10.28 0.05
N THR A 60 12.13 -11.16 0.78
CA THR A 60 11.60 -12.48 1.17
C THR A 60 10.37 -12.39 2.08
N ALA A 61 10.16 -11.23 2.74
CA ALA A 61 8.96 -10.98 3.51
C ALA A 61 7.75 -10.82 2.58
N TYR A 62 7.87 -9.99 1.54
CA TYR A 62 6.81 -9.79 0.56
C TYR A 62 6.50 -11.06 -0.23
N GLU A 63 7.52 -11.82 -0.63
CA GLU A 63 7.31 -13.10 -1.33
C GLU A 63 6.47 -14.09 -0.51
N ARG A 64 6.68 -14.16 0.82
CA ARG A 64 5.87 -14.96 1.72
C ARG A 64 4.44 -14.43 1.85
N MET A 65 4.28 -13.12 2.08
CA MET A 65 2.97 -12.48 2.17
C MET A 65 2.14 -12.75 0.90
N ARG A 66 2.76 -12.61 -0.27
CA ARG A 66 2.16 -12.89 -1.58
C ARG A 66 1.78 -14.36 -1.76
N ALA A 67 2.64 -15.29 -1.33
CA ALA A 67 2.36 -16.72 -1.45
C ALA A 67 1.18 -17.18 -0.59
N GLU A 68 1.03 -16.61 0.60
CA GLU A 68 -0.05 -16.96 1.53
C GLU A 68 -1.38 -16.26 1.23
N HIS A 69 -1.31 -15.06 0.65
CA HIS A 69 -2.46 -14.22 0.32
C HIS A 69 -2.42 -13.75 -1.15
N PRO A 70 -2.46 -14.67 -2.13
CA PRO A 70 -2.27 -14.31 -3.53
C PRO A 70 -3.36 -13.36 -4.06
N ALA A 71 -4.60 -13.47 -3.59
CA ALA A 71 -5.70 -12.60 -4.04
C ALA A 71 -5.50 -11.13 -3.63
N GLU A 72 -4.93 -10.89 -2.45
CA GLU A 72 -4.70 -9.56 -1.89
C GLU A 72 -3.42 -8.89 -2.40
N PHE A 73 -2.47 -9.65 -2.95
CA PHE A 73 -1.20 -9.12 -3.46
C PHE A 73 -1.10 -9.16 -4.98
N ALA A 74 -1.49 -10.26 -5.64
CA ALA A 74 -1.39 -10.44 -7.08
C ALA A 74 -2.57 -9.78 -7.82
N PRO A 75 -2.33 -8.90 -8.81
CA PRO A 75 -3.41 -8.32 -9.59
C PRO A 75 -4.21 -9.38 -10.37
N ALA A 76 -5.53 -9.23 -10.41
CA ALA A 76 -6.45 -10.18 -11.02
C ALA A 76 -6.87 -9.77 -12.44
N SER A 77 -7.02 -8.46 -12.67
CA SER A 77 -7.60 -7.88 -13.89
C SER A 77 -6.69 -6.84 -14.56
N VAL A 78 -6.02 -5.99 -13.78
CA VAL A 78 -5.21 -4.87 -14.29
C VAL A 78 -3.82 -4.89 -13.66
N PHE A 79 -2.79 -4.95 -14.50
CA PHE A 79 -1.39 -4.97 -14.10
C PHE A 79 -0.61 -3.80 -14.73
N PHE A 80 0.13 -3.06 -13.92
CA PHE A 80 1.02 -1.96 -14.33
C PHE A 80 2.45 -2.46 -14.49
N THR A 81 3.19 -1.92 -15.47
CA THR A 81 4.36 -2.64 -16.04
C THR A 81 5.64 -2.61 -15.22
N HIS A 82 5.58 -2.24 -13.95
CA HIS A 82 6.74 -1.95 -13.10
C HIS A 82 7.49 -3.17 -12.57
N GLU A 83 6.98 -4.40 -12.74
CA GLU A 83 7.64 -5.62 -12.25
C GLU A 83 7.76 -6.73 -13.32
N THR A 84 8.96 -7.27 -13.49
CA THR A 84 9.31 -8.27 -14.52
C THR A 84 8.90 -9.70 -14.16
N ARG A 85 8.43 -9.93 -12.94
CA ARG A 85 8.14 -11.27 -12.38
C ARG A 85 6.71 -11.77 -12.65
N SER A 86 5.89 -10.97 -13.32
CA SER A 86 4.45 -11.24 -13.38
C SER A 86 4.08 -12.24 -14.48
N ALA A 87 3.42 -13.34 -14.09
CA ALA A 87 2.79 -14.31 -14.98
C ALA A 87 1.42 -13.84 -15.52
N ILE A 88 1.09 -12.56 -15.34
CA ILE A 88 -0.24 -12.01 -15.66
C ILE A 88 -0.43 -11.90 -17.17
N ASP A 89 -1.66 -12.17 -17.60
CA ASP A 89 -2.12 -11.93 -18.97
C ASP A 89 -2.15 -10.42 -19.27
N ARG A 90 -1.01 -9.92 -19.77
CA ARG A 90 -0.84 -8.52 -20.18
C ARG A 90 -1.87 -8.10 -21.23
N ARG A 91 -2.27 -9.01 -22.11
CA ARG A 91 -3.24 -8.71 -23.18
C ARG A 91 -4.61 -8.45 -22.59
N ASN A 92 -5.07 -9.27 -21.65
CA ASN A 92 -6.33 -9.02 -20.95
C ASN A 92 -6.26 -7.72 -20.16
N SER A 93 -5.18 -7.49 -19.39
CA SER A 93 -5.00 -6.22 -18.70
C SER A 93 -5.04 -5.02 -19.65
N PHE A 94 -4.45 -5.12 -20.84
CA PHE A 94 -4.47 -4.04 -21.82
C PHE A 94 -5.89 -3.79 -22.35
N ARG A 95 -6.65 -4.85 -22.66
CA ARG A 95 -8.05 -4.75 -23.12
C ARG A 95 -8.93 -4.06 -22.09
N VAL A 96 -8.76 -4.37 -20.82
CA VAL A 96 -9.50 -3.73 -19.71
C VAL A 96 -9.23 -2.23 -19.67
N LYS A 97 -7.95 -1.84 -19.77
CA LYS A 97 -7.55 -0.43 -19.80
C LYS A 97 -8.16 0.30 -21.00
N ALA A 98 -8.06 -0.32 -22.18
CA ALA A 98 -8.60 0.23 -23.42
C ALA A 98 -10.12 0.40 -23.35
N ALA A 99 -10.84 -0.58 -22.80
CA ALA A 99 -12.28 -0.52 -22.67
C ALA A 99 -12.71 0.66 -21.77
N LEU A 100 -12.10 0.79 -20.59
CA LEU A 100 -12.46 1.87 -19.66
C LEU A 100 -12.09 3.26 -20.16
N VAL A 101 -10.95 3.41 -20.83
CA VAL A 101 -10.55 4.69 -21.44
C VAL A 101 -11.48 5.05 -22.58
N TYR A 102 -11.85 4.08 -23.43
CA TYR A 102 -12.77 4.31 -24.54
C TYR A 102 -14.17 4.69 -24.04
N GLU A 103 -14.72 3.99 -23.05
CA GLU A 103 -16.00 4.31 -22.40
C GLU A 103 -15.96 5.74 -21.81
N ALA A 104 -14.87 6.10 -21.12
CA ALA A 104 -14.74 7.43 -20.52
C ALA A 104 -14.66 8.57 -21.55
N VAL A 105 -14.02 8.34 -22.70
CA VAL A 105 -13.90 9.36 -23.75
C VAL A 105 -15.18 9.47 -24.59
N THR A 106 -15.83 8.35 -24.88
CA THR A 106 -16.92 8.28 -25.88
C THR A 106 -18.31 8.16 -25.29
N GLY A 107 -18.43 7.73 -24.03
CA GLY A 107 -19.70 7.36 -23.41
C GLY A 107 -20.29 6.05 -23.94
N HIS A 108 -19.60 5.34 -24.85
CA HIS A 108 -20.07 4.08 -25.45
C HIS A 108 -19.36 2.88 -24.84
N HIS A 109 -20.14 1.83 -24.54
CA HIS A 109 -19.60 0.55 -24.08
C HIS A 109 -18.91 -0.19 -25.24
N VAL A 110 -17.90 -1.00 -24.92
CA VAL A 110 -16.91 -1.53 -25.88
C VAL A 110 -17.35 -2.82 -26.59
N ASP A 111 -18.57 -3.30 -26.36
CA ASP A 111 -18.98 -4.69 -26.64
C ASP A 111 -18.72 -5.16 -28.09
N ASP A 112 -18.77 -4.27 -29.09
CA ASP A 112 -18.49 -4.58 -30.51
C ASP A 112 -17.18 -3.95 -31.06
N HIS A 113 -16.44 -3.18 -30.25
CA HIS A 113 -15.37 -2.30 -30.72
C HIS A 113 -14.03 -2.45 -29.97
N MET A 114 -13.75 -3.62 -29.38
CA MET A 114 -12.50 -3.83 -28.63
C MET A 114 -11.22 -3.58 -29.46
N THR A 115 -11.20 -3.94 -30.75
CA THR A 115 -10.04 -3.64 -31.61
C THR A 115 -9.84 -2.13 -31.80
N LEU A 116 -10.94 -1.38 -31.95
CA LEU A 116 -10.92 0.07 -32.07
C LEU A 116 -10.51 0.75 -30.76
N ALA A 117 -11.01 0.28 -29.61
CA ALA A 117 -10.62 0.77 -28.30
C ALA A 117 -9.12 0.52 -28.02
N SER A 118 -8.62 -0.66 -28.39
CA SER A 118 -7.19 -1.00 -28.27
C SER A 118 -6.31 -0.12 -29.17
N SER A 119 -6.68 0.07 -30.44
CA SER A 119 -5.92 0.95 -31.35
C SER A 119 -5.98 2.41 -30.88
N PHE A 120 -7.13 2.85 -30.37
CA PHE A 120 -7.31 4.18 -29.80
C PHE A 120 -6.40 4.41 -28.59
N LEU A 121 -6.36 3.48 -27.63
CA LEU A 121 -5.47 3.60 -26.48
C LEU A 121 -3.99 3.65 -26.88
N LEU A 122 -3.56 2.83 -27.84
CA LEU A 122 -2.19 2.89 -28.36
C LEU A 122 -1.88 4.22 -29.06
N ALA A 123 -2.80 4.72 -29.88
CA ALA A 123 -2.63 6.01 -30.57
C ALA A 123 -2.55 7.17 -29.58
N LEU A 124 -3.44 7.17 -28.59
CA LEU A 124 -3.49 8.15 -27.51
C LEU A 124 -2.20 8.11 -26.67
N ALA A 125 -1.72 6.93 -26.29
CA ALA A 125 -0.50 6.81 -25.51
C ALA A 125 0.75 7.26 -26.27
N LYS A 126 0.83 7.03 -27.60
CA LYS A 126 1.89 7.61 -28.44
C LYS A 126 1.84 9.13 -28.45
N GLU A 127 0.65 9.71 -28.59
CA GLU A 127 0.43 11.15 -28.61
C GLU A 127 0.80 11.79 -27.26
N CYS A 128 0.29 11.24 -26.14
CA CYS A 128 0.65 11.68 -24.79
C CYS A 128 2.16 11.60 -24.56
N HIS A 129 2.79 10.47 -24.91
CA HIS A 129 4.23 10.29 -24.74
C HIS A 129 5.06 11.33 -25.51
N SER A 130 4.68 11.63 -26.76
CA SER A 130 5.35 12.67 -27.56
C SER A 130 5.23 14.06 -26.92
N ARG A 131 4.04 14.39 -26.41
CA ARG A 131 3.77 15.69 -25.77
C ARG A 131 4.52 15.85 -24.44
N ILE A 132 4.60 14.79 -23.64
CA ILE A 132 5.38 14.78 -22.39
C ILE A 132 6.86 15.03 -22.69
N ILE A 133 7.43 14.36 -23.70
CA ILE A 133 8.83 14.57 -24.10
C ILE A 133 9.04 16.01 -24.59
N GLN A 134 8.14 16.54 -25.42
CA GLN A 134 8.23 17.91 -25.92
C GLN A 134 8.22 18.94 -24.79
N LYS A 135 7.32 18.77 -23.81
CA LYS A 135 7.24 19.64 -22.63
C LYS A 135 8.55 19.63 -21.85
N LEU A 136 9.08 18.43 -21.56
CA LEU A 136 10.36 18.28 -20.85
C LEU A 136 11.54 18.91 -21.61
N SER A 137 11.55 18.83 -22.94
CA SER A 137 12.57 19.48 -23.77
C SER A 137 12.41 21.00 -23.87
N GLY A 138 11.18 21.50 -23.86
CA GLY A 138 10.86 22.93 -23.88
C GLY A 138 11.22 23.63 -22.56
N ASP A 139 10.95 22.97 -21.43
CA ASP A 139 11.34 23.47 -20.10
C ASP A 139 12.88 23.50 -19.93
N ALA A 140 13.59 22.54 -20.54
CA ALA A 140 15.05 22.51 -20.58
C ALA A 140 15.66 23.61 -21.49
N ALA A 141 15.00 23.95 -22.60
CA ALA A 141 15.41 25.06 -23.46
C ALA A 141 15.16 26.42 -22.79
N ALA A 142 14.01 26.60 -22.12
CA ALA A 142 13.68 27.83 -21.38
C ALA A 142 14.58 28.09 -20.16
N THR A 143 15.18 27.03 -19.58
CA THR A 143 16.19 27.17 -18.51
C THR A 143 17.62 27.42 -19.04
N ALA A 144 17.87 27.19 -20.34
CA ALA A 144 19.14 27.48 -21.00
C ALA A 144 19.22 28.92 -21.58
N GLU A 145 18.08 29.57 -21.85
CA GLU A 145 18.00 30.95 -22.38
C GLU A 145 18.28 32.06 -21.33
N GLY A 146 18.95 31.72 -20.23
CA GLY A 146 19.45 32.67 -19.22
C GLY A 146 20.94 33.00 -19.30
N ALA A 147 21.68 32.48 -20.30
CA ALA A 147 23.08 32.81 -20.53
C ALA A 147 23.27 33.25 -21.98
N GLY A 148 23.55 34.54 -22.17
CA GLY A 148 23.51 35.23 -23.45
C GLY A 148 24.52 34.79 -24.51
N ASP A 149 24.11 35.05 -25.75
CA ASP A 149 24.81 35.00 -27.03
C ASP A 149 26.20 35.63 -27.07
N VAL A 150 27.08 35.08 -27.92
CA VAL A 150 27.68 35.77 -29.10
C VAL A 150 28.01 34.71 -30.19
N PRO A 151 27.74 34.96 -31.49
CA PRO A 151 27.99 34.03 -32.59
C PRO A 151 29.37 34.23 -33.24
N ASP A 152 29.95 33.16 -33.79
CA ASP A 152 30.94 33.28 -34.87
C ASP A 152 30.82 32.12 -35.86
N GLY A 153 31.00 32.46 -37.13
CA GLY A 153 30.64 31.67 -38.30
C GLY A 153 31.68 30.65 -38.75
N GLY A 154 31.28 29.87 -39.75
CA GLY A 154 32.18 28.97 -40.47
C GLY A 154 31.42 27.98 -41.34
N ASN A 155 31.37 28.26 -42.65
CA ASN A 155 31.04 27.30 -43.70
C ASN A 155 31.87 26.02 -43.56
N ASP A 156 31.26 24.85 -43.80
CA ASP A 156 31.64 23.98 -44.92
C ASP A 156 30.74 22.73 -44.97
N SER A 157 30.12 22.51 -46.13
CA SER A 157 29.59 21.20 -46.54
C SER A 157 30.76 20.30 -46.95
N PRO A 158 30.62 18.96 -46.86
CA PRO A 158 30.21 18.26 -48.08
C PRO A 158 29.30 17.04 -47.85
N THR A 159 28.40 16.86 -48.82
CA THR A 159 27.72 15.62 -49.22
C THR A 159 28.67 14.41 -49.32
N PRO A 160 28.14 13.18 -49.18
CA PRO A 160 28.13 12.33 -50.37
C PRO A 160 26.81 11.58 -50.62
N THR A 161 26.54 11.42 -51.91
CA THR A 161 25.47 10.73 -52.63
C THR A 161 25.73 9.20 -52.76
N PRO A 162 24.90 8.37 -53.44
CA PRO A 162 24.35 7.12 -52.84
C PRO A 162 24.60 5.80 -53.64
N SER A 163 23.95 4.72 -53.18
CA SER A 163 23.56 3.47 -53.89
C SER A 163 24.59 2.34 -54.06
N PRO A 164 24.21 1.05 -54.34
CA PRO A 164 22.89 0.51 -54.77
C PRO A 164 22.35 -0.67 -53.91
N ALA A 165 21.03 -0.83 -53.74
CA ALA A 165 20.07 -1.65 -54.52
C ALA A 165 20.40 -3.16 -54.61
N ASP A 166 19.56 -3.98 -53.98
CA ASP A 166 19.17 -5.31 -54.45
C ASP A 166 17.67 -5.52 -54.17
N THR A 167 16.98 -6.11 -55.14
CA THR A 167 15.51 -6.15 -55.29
C THR A 167 15.02 -7.61 -55.27
N PRO A 168 13.71 -7.89 -55.43
CA PRO A 168 12.87 -8.56 -54.45
C PRO A 168 12.70 -10.08 -54.70
N ASP A 169 12.17 -10.81 -53.72
CA ASP A 169 11.54 -12.11 -54.00
C ASP A 169 10.20 -12.26 -53.24
N THR A 170 9.14 -12.26 -54.04
CA THR A 170 7.78 -12.74 -53.73
C THR A 170 7.84 -14.28 -53.61
N THR A 171 7.19 -15.00 -52.69
CA THR A 171 5.74 -15.26 -52.66
C THR A 171 5.42 -16.28 -51.54
N LYS A 172 4.15 -16.28 -51.08
CA LYS A 172 3.40 -17.25 -50.25
C LYS A 172 3.65 -17.18 -48.73
N GLY A 173 2.69 -16.81 -47.89
CA GLY A 173 1.24 -17.01 -48.00
C GLY A 173 0.80 -17.99 -46.90
N SER A 174 0.68 -17.49 -45.68
CA SER A 174 0.02 -18.15 -44.55
C SER A 174 -0.81 -17.09 -43.86
N ASN A 175 -2.13 -17.16 -44.07
CA ASN A 175 -3.12 -16.30 -43.41
C ASN A 175 -3.05 -16.55 -41.89
N LYS A 176 -2.29 -15.70 -41.19
CA LYS A 176 -2.44 -15.49 -39.76
C LYS A 176 -3.60 -14.49 -39.59
N PRO A 177 -4.59 -14.73 -38.72
CA PRO A 177 -5.64 -13.74 -38.47
C PRO A 177 -4.96 -12.43 -38.05
N SER A 178 -5.46 -11.30 -38.56
CA SER A 178 -4.93 -9.96 -38.30
C SER A 178 -4.53 -9.83 -36.84
N SER A 179 -3.23 -9.66 -36.57
CA SER A 179 -2.72 -9.51 -35.22
C SER A 179 -3.41 -8.32 -34.57
N GLU A 180 -4.13 -8.56 -33.48
CA GLU A 180 -4.71 -7.46 -32.70
C GLU A 180 -3.61 -6.48 -32.29
N PRO A 181 -3.88 -5.17 -32.32
CA PRO A 181 -2.94 -4.17 -31.87
C PRO A 181 -2.66 -4.35 -30.38
N THR A 182 -1.40 -4.62 -30.04
CA THR A 182 -0.89 -4.78 -28.68
C THR A 182 0.22 -3.77 -28.39
N ASP A 183 0.59 -3.63 -27.12
CA ASP A 183 1.74 -2.83 -26.65
C ASP A 183 3.08 -3.59 -26.77
N GLU A 184 3.12 -4.71 -27.51
CA GLU A 184 4.32 -5.51 -27.73
C GLU A 184 5.42 -4.66 -28.39
N GLY A 185 6.61 -4.66 -27.78
CA GLY A 185 7.76 -3.88 -28.24
C GLY A 185 7.85 -2.45 -27.70
N TRP A 186 6.89 -1.99 -26.89
CA TRP A 186 7.00 -0.71 -26.21
C TRP A 186 7.98 -0.78 -25.04
N ASP A 187 8.75 0.30 -24.86
CA ASP A 187 9.59 0.45 -23.68
C ASP A 187 8.75 0.70 -22.40
N GLU A 188 9.41 0.61 -21.25
CA GLU A 188 8.73 0.80 -19.95
C GLU A 188 8.16 2.21 -19.78
N LYS A 189 8.75 3.24 -20.40
CA LYS A 189 8.22 4.60 -20.29
C LYS A 189 6.87 4.72 -20.99
N ARG A 190 6.73 4.17 -22.20
CA ARG A 190 5.48 4.20 -22.94
C ARG A 190 4.39 3.36 -22.28
N LYS A 191 4.75 2.21 -21.72
CA LYS A 191 3.82 1.38 -20.95
C LYS A 191 3.29 2.10 -19.69
N ARG A 192 4.17 2.81 -18.96
CA ARG A 192 3.72 3.68 -17.85
C ARG A 192 2.74 4.76 -18.29
N VAL A 193 2.92 5.33 -19.48
CA VAL A 193 1.94 6.30 -20.04
C VAL A 193 0.58 5.63 -20.26
N VAL A 194 0.53 4.39 -20.74
CA VAL A 194 -0.73 3.63 -20.85
C VAL A 194 -1.40 3.44 -19.48
N ASP A 195 -0.62 3.03 -18.48
CA ASP A 195 -1.12 2.81 -17.11
C ASP A 195 -1.61 4.11 -16.46
N ALA A 196 -0.90 5.21 -16.68
CA ALA A 196 -1.29 6.53 -16.22
C ALA A 196 -2.55 7.06 -16.94
N ILE A 197 -2.68 6.86 -18.26
CA ILE A 197 -3.91 7.18 -19.00
C ILE A 197 -5.10 6.41 -18.44
N PHE A 198 -4.93 5.11 -18.17
CA PHE A 198 -5.97 4.29 -17.56
C PHE A 198 -6.49 4.87 -16.24
N LEU A 199 -5.59 5.30 -15.36
CA LEU A 199 -5.99 5.90 -14.08
C LEU A 199 -6.59 7.30 -14.25
N VAL A 200 -5.96 8.17 -15.04
CA VAL A 200 -6.32 9.59 -15.17
C VAL A 200 -7.61 9.78 -15.99
N VAL A 201 -7.81 9.00 -17.04
CA VAL A 201 -8.96 9.10 -17.95
C VAL A 201 -10.05 8.11 -17.59
N GLY A 202 -9.70 6.88 -17.23
CA GLY A 202 -10.68 5.83 -16.95
C GLY A 202 -11.12 5.80 -15.48
N PHE A 203 -10.24 5.32 -14.60
CA PHE A 203 -10.63 4.92 -13.26
C PHE A 203 -10.94 6.08 -12.30
N LEU A 204 -10.06 7.07 -12.17
CA LEU A 204 -10.22 8.17 -11.20
C LEU A 204 -11.43 9.06 -11.51
N PRO A 205 -11.72 9.43 -12.78
CA PRO A 205 -12.99 10.06 -13.16
C PRO A 205 -14.23 9.30 -12.72
N LYS A 206 -14.28 7.99 -13.02
CA LYS A 206 -15.41 7.11 -12.69
C LYS A 206 -15.62 7.02 -11.17
N LEU A 207 -14.52 6.90 -10.41
CA LEU A 207 -14.56 6.93 -8.94
C LEU A 207 -15.05 8.27 -8.40
N LYS A 208 -14.56 9.39 -8.93
CA LYS A 208 -15.00 10.73 -8.52
C LYS A 208 -16.49 10.93 -8.78
N GLU A 209 -16.98 10.50 -9.94
CA GLU A 209 -18.39 10.57 -10.30
C GLU A 209 -19.27 9.71 -9.38
N ALA A 210 -18.85 8.46 -9.10
CA ALA A 210 -19.54 7.59 -8.16
C ALA A 210 -19.62 8.23 -6.78
N ILE A 211 -18.50 8.72 -6.24
CA ILE A 211 -18.47 9.42 -4.95
C ILE A 211 -19.39 10.65 -4.96
N ALA A 212 -19.46 11.40 -6.06
CA ALA A 212 -20.33 12.57 -6.15
C ALA A 212 -21.83 12.22 -6.09
N LYS A 213 -22.22 11.07 -6.66
CA LYS A 213 -23.61 10.59 -6.70
C LYS A 213 -24.04 9.82 -5.44
N SER A 214 -23.08 9.36 -4.64
CA SER A 214 -23.31 8.50 -3.47
C SER A 214 -23.35 9.26 -2.15
N SER A 215 -24.14 8.75 -1.20
CA SER A 215 -24.27 9.32 0.15
C SER A 215 -23.20 8.80 1.10
N ASP A 216 -22.83 7.52 0.97
CA ASP A 216 -21.78 6.85 1.72
C ASP A 216 -20.91 5.95 0.83
N ARG A 217 -20.09 5.09 1.44
CA ARG A 217 -19.19 4.18 0.70
C ARG A 217 -19.89 2.94 0.16
N ASP A 218 -20.94 2.48 0.81
CA ASP A 218 -21.67 1.30 0.37
C ASP A 218 -22.39 1.61 -0.95
N ASP A 219 -22.96 2.82 -1.06
CA ASP A 219 -23.50 3.36 -2.32
C ASP A 219 -22.45 3.45 -3.44
N VAL A 220 -21.19 3.77 -3.09
CA VAL A 220 -20.10 3.80 -4.08
C VAL A 220 -19.79 2.36 -4.51
N ASP A 221 -19.64 1.43 -3.57
CA ASP A 221 -19.36 0.02 -3.85
C ASP A 221 -20.41 -0.60 -4.80
N GLU A 222 -21.68 -0.22 -4.66
CA GLU A 222 -22.76 -0.66 -5.56
C GLU A 222 -22.57 -0.18 -7.02
N SER A 223 -21.93 0.96 -7.23
CA SER A 223 -21.57 1.43 -8.58
C SER A 223 -20.42 0.61 -9.21
N PHE A 224 -19.62 -0.07 -8.38
CA PHE A 224 -18.52 -0.94 -8.77
C PHE A 224 -18.88 -2.44 -8.67
N LYS A 225 -20.17 -2.80 -8.54
CA LYS A 225 -20.62 -4.17 -8.23
C LYS A 225 -20.29 -5.27 -9.24
N SER A 226 -19.96 -4.92 -10.49
CA SER A 226 -19.57 -5.95 -11.46
C SER A 226 -18.24 -6.56 -11.04
N GLN A 227 -18.10 -7.88 -11.16
CA GLN A 227 -16.91 -8.60 -10.72
C GLN A 227 -15.62 -7.98 -11.31
N HIS A 228 -15.65 -7.69 -12.61
CA HIS A 228 -14.53 -7.07 -13.30
C HIS A 228 -14.11 -5.72 -12.70
N MET A 229 -15.10 -4.94 -12.25
CA MET A 229 -14.87 -3.62 -11.69
C MET A 229 -14.39 -3.70 -10.22
N GLN A 230 -14.86 -4.69 -9.45
CA GLN A 230 -14.31 -4.99 -8.13
C GLN A 230 -12.84 -5.44 -8.20
N ASP A 231 -12.50 -6.24 -9.21
CA ASP A 231 -11.10 -6.63 -9.46
C ASP A 231 -10.23 -5.41 -9.74
N ILE A 232 -10.68 -4.49 -10.61
CA ILE A 232 -9.98 -3.22 -10.86
C ILE A 232 -9.80 -2.42 -9.56
N VAL A 233 -10.87 -2.26 -8.78
CA VAL A 233 -10.84 -1.51 -7.52
C VAL A 233 -9.81 -2.12 -6.56
N THR A 234 -9.75 -3.44 -6.42
CA THR A 234 -8.76 -4.08 -5.54
C THR A 234 -7.36 -4.06 -6.13
N ASP A 235 -7.21 -4.11 -7.45
CA ASP A 235 -5.91 -4.11 -8.12
C ASP A 235 -5.17 -2.78 -8.00
N VAL A 236 -5.87 -1.64 -8.08
CA VAL A 236 -5.25 -0.30 -8.09
C VAL A 236 -4.48 0.02 -6.79
N ILE A 237 -4.82 -0.61 -5.67
CA ILE A 237 -4.18 -0.35 -4.37
C ILE A 237 -3.08 -1.36 -4.01
N LYS A 238 -2.86 -2.39 -4.83
CA LYS A 238 -1.83 -3.41 -4.58
C LYS A 238 -0.44 -2.81 -4.69
N LEU A 239 0.48 -3.25 -3.84
CA LEU A 239 1.86 -2.75 -3.75
C LEU A 239 2.63 -2.92 -5.07
N GLU A 240 2.42 -4.06 -5.76
CA GLU A 240 3.04 -4.31 -7.09
C GLU A 240 2.40 -3.51 -8.22
N ASN A 241 1.25 -2.88 -7.97
CA ASN A 241 0.45 -2.13 -8.94
C ASN A 241 0.42 -0.63 -8.62
N GLN A 242 1.55 -0.07 -8.18
CA GLN A 242 1.68 1.35 -7.87
C GLN A 242 2.47 2.11 -8.94
N LEU A 243 1.97 3.30 -9.27
CA LEU A 243 2.57 4.27 -10.18
C LEU A 243 3.03 5.51 -9.40
N PRO A 244 4.19 6.12 -9.75
CA PRO A 244 4.52 7.47 -9.31
C PRO A 244 3.41 8.46 -9.66
N LEU A 245 3.06 9.35 -8.74
CA LEU A 245 2.10 10.42 -9.00
C LEU A 245 2.57 11.35 -10.12
N ARG A 246 3.89 11.47 -10.32
CA ARG A 246 4.45 12.22 -11.45
C ARG A 246 3.93 11.71 -12.80
N ASP A 247 3.88 10.40 -13.01
CA ASP A 247 3.39 9.82 -14.26
C ASP A 247 1.90 10.18 -14.49
N LEU A 248 1.10 10.23 -13.41
CA LEU A 248 -0.31 10.65 -13.47
C LEU A 248 -0.46 12.14 -13.79
N LEU A 249 0.36 12.99 -13.16
CA LEU A 249 0.33 14.45 -13.38
C LEU A 249 0.80 14.82 -14.78
N ASP A 250 1.85 14.16 -15.29
CA ASP A 250 2.35 14.39 -16.65
C ASP A 250 1.30 14.03 -17.70
N VAL A 251 0.58 12.93 -17.52
CA VAL A 251 -0.56 12.57 -18.38
C VAL A 251 -1.71 13.56 -18.22
N ALA A 252 -2.11 13.90 -16.99
CA ALA A 252 -3.20 14.85 -16.74
C ALA A 252 -2.95 16.22 -17.41
N ALA A 253 -1.69 16.65 -17.49
CA ALA A 253 -1.31 17.91 -18.13
C ALA A 253 -1.43 17.92 -19.65
N VAL A 254 -1.41 16.77 -20.33
CA VAL A 254 -1.38 16.69 -21.81
C VAL A 254 -2.56 15.96 -22.43
N VAL A 255 -3.29 15.16 -21.65
CA VAL A 255 -4.23 14.17 -22.19
C VAL A 255 -5.43 14.80 -22.90
N GLU A 256 -5.93 15.96 -22.46
CA GLU A 256 -7.02 16.65 -23.15
C GLU A 256 -6.65 16.98 -24.60
N ALA A 257 -5.50 17.63 -24.79
CA ALA A 257 -4.99 17.95 -26.11
C ALA A 257 -4.67 16.68 -26.93
N ALA A 258 -4.16 15.63 -26.28
CA ALA A 258 -3.84 14.37 -26.93
C ALA A 258 -5.09 13.63 -27.42
N VAL A 259 -6.16 13.57 -26.62
CA VAL A 259 -7.45 12.98 -27.02
C VAL A 259 -8.02 13.73 -28.22
N ASN A 260 -8.09 15.07 -28.14
CA ASN A 260 -8.63 15.90 -29.22
C ASN A 260 -7.82 15.74 -30.53
N ALA A 261 -6.50 15.59 -30.44
CA ALA A 261 -5.65 15.32 -31.61
C ALA A 261 -5.76 13.87 -32.14
N THR A 262 -6.14 12.91 -31.29
CA THR A 262 -6.27 11.51 -31.68
C THR A 262 -7.61 11.25 -32.36
N VAL A 263 -8.71 11.80 -31.82
CA VAL A 263 -10.07 11.56 -32.33
C VAL A 263 -10.25 12.08 -33.77
N VAL A 264 -9.54 13.14 -34.17
CA VAL A 264 -9.63 13.69 -35.53
C VAL A 264 -8.90 12.87 -36.61
N ARG A 265 -8.14 11.83 -36.23
CA ARG A 265 -7.43 10.99 -37.20
C ARG A 265 -8.43 10.17 -38.01
N ALA A 266 -8.14 9.95 -39.29
CA ALA A 266 -9.04 9.23 -40.21
C ALA A 266 -9.42 7.82 -39.73
N GLU A 267 -8.52 7.16 -38.98
CA GLU A 267 -8.71 5.85 -38.37
C GLU A 267 -9.71 5.83 -37.19
N PHE A 268 -10.03 7.01 -36.62
CA PHE A 268 -10.96 7.18 -35.50
C PHE A 268 -12.16 8.08 -35.85
N LYS A 269 -12.47 8.26 -37.13
CA LYS A 269 -13.59 9.08 -37.61
C LYS A 269 -14.96 8.72 -37.00
N ASP A 270 -15.13 7.45 -36.59
CA ASP A 270 -16.36 6.92 -36.01
C ASP A 270 -16.37 7.05 -34.47
N VAL A 271 -15.28 7.57 -33.88
CA VAL A 271 -15.17 7.87 -32.44
C VAL A 271 -15.68 9.27 -32.22
N SER A 272 -16.73 9.42 -31.41
CA SER A 272 -17.22 10.73 -30.97
C SER A 272 -16.95 10.91 -29.48
N VAL A 273 -16.57 12.12 -29.08
CA VAL A 273 -16.34 12.45 -27.67
C VAL A 273 -17.67 12.68 -26.96
N ALA A 274 -17.82 12.10 -25.77
CA ALA A 274 -18.97 12.37 -24.90
C ALA A 274 -18.90 13.80 -24.34
N GLY A 275 -19.91 14.62 -24.64
CA GLY A 275 -20.06 15.96 -24.04
C GLY A 275 -20.60 17.03 -24.99
N ALA A 276 -20.99 18.17 -24.42
CA ALA A 276 -21.43 19.33 -25.18
C ALA A 276 -20.19 20.06 -25.75
N GLY A 277 -20.04 20.06 -27.08
CA GLY A 277 -19.02 20.84 -27.79
C GLY A 277 -17.97 20.03 -28.55
N GLY A 278 -18.00 18.70 -28.52
CA GLY A 278 -17.10 17.84 -29.32
C GLY A 278 -15.64 17.79 -28.88
N GLU A 279 -15.28 18.48 -27.79
CA GLU A 279 -13.95 18.46 -27.17
C GLU A 279 -13.95 17.67 -25.87
N TYR A 280 -12.92 16.86 -25.67
CA TYR A 280 -12.73 16.11 -24.43
C TYR A 280 -12.12 16.98 -23.35
N LYS A 281 -12.71 16.92 -22.14
CA LYS A 281 -12.20 17.59 -20.93
C LYS A 281 -12.21 16.63 -19.75
N LEU A 282 -11.14 16.64 -18.98
CA LEU A 282 -11.07 15.92 -17.72
C LEU A 282 -12.05 16.54 -16.70
N PRO A 283 -12.66 15.73 -15.82
CA PRO A 283 -13.56 16.23 -14.77
C PRO A 283 -12.81 16.87 -13.59
N PHE A 284 -11.52 17.16 -13.75
CA PHE A 284 -10.68 17.85 -12.78
C PHE A 284 -9.53 18.56 -13.49
N ALA A 285 -9.12 19.71 -12.96
CA ALA A 285 -7.89 20.38 -13.36
C ALA A 285 -6.67 19.74 -12.67
N VAL A 286 -5.48 19.91 -13.27
CA VAL A 286 -4.20 19.45 -12.69
C VAL A 286 -3.97 20.04 -11.30
N ASP A 287 -4.23 21.34 -11.11
CA ASP A 287 -4.13 22.01 -9.81
C ASP A 287 -5.14 21.47 -8.77
N GLY A 288 -6.23 20.89 -9.24
CA GLY A 288 -7.26 20.23 -8.42
C GLY A 288 -6.97 18.74 -8.15
N PHE A 289 -5.85 18.20 -8.60
CA PHE A 289 -5.54 16.77 -8.46
C PHE A 289 -5.47 16.32 -6.99
N GLY A 290 -5.10 17.22 -6.08
CA GLY A 290 -5.13 16.97 -4.64
C GLY A 290 -6.52 16.54 -4.13
N ASP A 291 -7.61 17.05 -4.69
CA ASP A 291 -8.98 16.66 -4.30
C ASP A 291 -9.36 15.27 -4.84
N VAL A 292 -8.82 14.91 -6.00
CA VAL A 292 -8.94 13.56 -6.58
C VAL A 292 -8.25 12.55 -5.65
N LEU A 293 -7.03 12.84 -5.23
CA LEU A 293 -6.27 12.01 -4.28
C LEU A 293 -6.99 11.88 -2.93
N HIS A 294 -7.57 12.96 -2.42
CA HIS A 294 -8.34 12.91 -1.18
C HIS A 294 -9.58 12.02 -1.30
N SER A 295 -10.32 12.13 -2.42
CA SER A 295 -11.51 11.30 -2.69
C SER A 295 -11.14 9.83 -2.79
N PHE A 296 -10.03 9.52 -3.48
CA PHE A 296 -9.44 8.19 -3.53
C PHE A 296 -9.13 7.67 -2.11
N CYS A 297 -8.42 8.46 -1.29
CA CYS A 297 -8.04 8.04 0.07
C CYS A 297 -9.27 7.80 0.96
N TRP A 298 -10.31 8.63 0.86
CA TRP A 298 -11.55 8.45 1.62
C TRP A 298 -12.26 7.13 1.28
N TYR A 299 -12.33 6.80 -0.01
CA TYR A 299 -12.95 5.56 -0.49
C TYR A 299 -12.17 4.31 -0.08
N TYR A 300 -10.84 4.34 -0.19
CA TYR A 300 -9.99 3.20 0.13
C TYR A 300 -9.64 3.07 1.61
N SER A 301 -9.87 4.08 2.45
CA SER A 301 -9.52 4.04 3.87
C SER A 301 -10.09 2.81 4.58
N PRO A 302 -9.33 2.10 5.43
CA PRO A 302 -9.92 1.09 6.31
C PRO A 302 -10.80 1.74 7.41
N PHE A 303 -10.66 3.05 7.64
CA PHE A 303 -11.34 3.78 8.70
C PHE A 303 -12.44 4.69 8.16
N ALA A 304 -13.61 4.66 8.81
CA ALA A 304 -14.69 5.58 8.51
C ALA A 304 -14.28 7.00 8.88
N SER A 305 -14.68 7.93 8.02
CA SER A 305 -14.55 9.37 8.26
C SER A 305 -15.69 10.08 7.56
N SER A 306 -16.06 11.25 8.08
CA SER A 306 -17.03 12.11 7.41
C SER A 306 -16.52 12.46 6.01
N LYS A 307 -17.39 12.37 5.00
CA LYS A 307 -17.12 12.94 3.69
C LYS A 307 -16.77 14.42 3.89
N ARG A 308 -15.58 14.80 3.44
CA ARG A 308 -15.05 16.13 3.66
C ARG A 308 -16.03 17.20 3.14
N PRO A 309 -16.30 18.28 3.89
CA PRO A 309 -17.12 19.39 3.40
C PRO A 309 -16.41 20.10 2.24
N ALA A 310 -17.17 20.42 1.20
CA ALA A 310 -16.69 21.14 0.02
C ALA A 310 -15.96 22.44 0.43
N GLY A 311 -14.77 22.67 -0.13
CA GLY A 311 -13.98 23.89 0.10
C GLY A 311 -12.88 23.82 1.17
N SER A 312 -12.75 22.72 1.91
CA SER A 312 -11.58 22.52 2.79
C SER A 312 -10.36 22.04 1.98
N PRO A 313 -9.16 22.64 2.15
CA PRO A 313 -8.02 22.38 1.29
C PRO A 313 -7.48 20.95 1.48
N SER A 314 -7.37 20.18 0.39
CA SER A 314 -6.85 18.81 0.42
C SER A 314 -5.48 18.75 1.12
N PRO A 315 -5.20 17.71 1.92
CA PRO A 315 -3.86 17.49 2.49
C PRO A 315 -2.82 17.21 1.40
N PHE A 316 -3.26 17.01 0.15
CA PHE A 316 -2.44 16.76 -1.02
C PHE A 316 -2.43 17.95 -2.00
N LYS A 317 -2.86 19.14 -1.59
CA LYS A 317 -2.93 20.32 -2.48
C LYS A 317 -1.58 20.68 -3.11
N ASP A 318 -0.48 20.44 -2.42
CA ASP A 318 0.86 20.83 -2.85
C ASP A 318 1.55 19.73 -3.68
N VAL A 319 0.92 18.56 -3.85
CA VAL A 319 1.52 17.41 -4.55
C VAL A 319 1.75 17.69 -6.04
N ALA A 320 0.89 18.50 -6.66
CA ALA A 320 1.08 18.90 -8.05
C ALA A 320 2.22 19.93 -8.23
N ALA A 321 2.57 20.67 -7.18
CA ALA A 321 3.59 21.71 -7.23
C ALA A 321 5.01 21.19 -6.92
N ASP A 322 5.13 20.10 -6.16
CA ASP A 322 6.42 19.48 -5.81
C ASP A 322 6.69 18.24 -6.66
N GLU A 323 7.38 18.47 -7.77
CA GLU A 323 7.76 17.42 -8.74
C GLU A 323 8.58 16.28 -8.13
N ALA A 324 9.51 16.59 -7.21
CA ALA A 324 10.38 15.61 -6.58
C ALA A 324 9.59 14.71 -5.61
N THR A 325 8.66 15.32 -4.87
CA THR A 325 7.72 14.57 -4.02
C THR A 325 6.77 13.72 -4.85
N ALA A 326 6.23 14.24 -5.95
CA ALA A 326 5.35 13.49 -6.86
C ALA A 326 6.05 12.29 -7.51
N ALA A 327 7.34 12.41 -7.83
CA ALA A 327 8.14 11.31 -8.38
C ALA A 327 8.38 10.17 -7.37
N ARG A 328 8.21 10.42 -6.07
CA ARG A 328 8.47 9.47 -4.97
C ARG A 328 7.24 9.06 -4.19
N THR A 329 6.06 9.57 -4.58
CA THR A 329 4.79 9.29 -3.92
C THR A 329 3.90 8.52 -4.87
N THR A 330 3.10 7.59 -4.34
CA THR A 330 2.10 6.80 -5.07
C THR A 330 0.71 6.94 -4.43
N LEU A 331 -0.30 6.32 -5.04
CA LEU A 331 -1.65 6.29 -4.48
C LEU A 331 -1.70 5.59 -3.11
N LEU A 332 -0.96 4.48 -2.95
CA LEU A 332 -0.84 3.79 -1.67
C LEU A 332 -0.11 4.63 -0.62
N ASP A 333 0.90 5.41 -1.00
CA ASP A 333 1.55 6.37 -0.08
C ASP A 333 0.59 7.47 0.36
N CYS A 334 -0.24 7.98 -0.54
CA CYS A 334 -1.29 8.94 -0.20
C CYS A 334 -2.30 8.33 0.78
N LEU A 335 -2.73 7.09 0.54
CA LEU A 335 -3.63 6.38 1.46
C LEU A 335 -3.00 6.24 2.84
N HIS A 336 -1.74 5.77 2.92
CA HIS A 336 -0.99 5.66 4.17
C HIS A 336 -0.90 7.00 4.90
N LYS A 337 -0.49 8.08 4.22
CA LYS A 337 -0.45 9.44 4.78
C LYS A 337 -1.81 9.91 5.31
N SER A 338 -2.91 9.50 4.68
CA SER A 338 -4.26 9.89 5.10
C SER A 338 -4.72 9.23 6.40
N VAL A 339 -4.27 7.98 6.65
CA VAL A 339 -4.69 7.17 7.80
C VAL A 339 -3.74 7.27 8.99
N VAL A 340 -2.63 7.98 8.84
CA VAL A 340 -1.62 8.17 9.89
C VAL A 340 -1.65 9.60 10.40
N ARG A 341 -1.31 9.80 11.68
CA ARG A 341 -1.13 11.13 12.25
C ARG A 341 0.14 11.78 11.66
N PRO A 342 0.07 13.01 11.11
CA PRO A 342 1.24 13.76 10.71
C PRO A 342 2.19 13.85 11.88
N ALA A 343 3.48 13.61 11.62
CA ALA A 343 4.50 13.91 12.58
C ALA A 343 4.37 15.40 12.97
N PRO A 344 4.41 15.75 14.26
CA PRO A 344 4.47 17.16 14.63
C PRO A 344 5.69 17.80 13.94
N PRO A 345 5.59 19.06 13.47
CA PRO A 345 6.74 19.76 12.92
C PRO A 345 7.87 19.71 13.95
N ALA A 346 9.09 19.48 13.48
CA ALA A 346 10.27 19.35 14.33
C ALA A 346 10.50 20.63 15.13
N GLN A 347 9.85 20.76 16.28
CA GLN A 347 10.22 21.71 17.30
C GLN A 347 11.46 21.17 17.98
N GLY A 348 12.53 21.98 17.92
CA GLY A 348 13.75 21.76 18.65
C GLY A 348 13.49 21.58 20.13
N THR A 349 14.45 20.88 20.75
CA THR A 349 14.53 20.47 22.15
C THR A 349 13.59 19.33 22.56
N ALA A 350 14.17 18.14 22.53
CA ALA A 350 13.72 16.98 23.28
C ALA A 350 13.56 17.35 24.76
N GLY A 351 12.32 17.61 25.18
CA GLY A 351 11.94 17.51 26.57
C GLY A 351 12.11 16.05 27.00
N ALA A 352 13.05 15.82 27.92
CA ALA A 352 13.28 14.54 28.58
C ALA A 352 12.00 14.10 29.32
N GLY A 353 11.13 13.37 28.62
CA GLY A 353 9.93 12.76 29.15
C GLY A 353 10.13 11.26 29.29
N GLY A 354 10.67 10.85 30.45
CA GLY A 354 10.60 9.50 31.00
C GLY A 354 11.03 8.36 30.08
N ALA A 355 12.26 7.88 30.26
CA ALA A 355 12.66 6.56 29.81
C ALA A 355 11.72 5.50 30.45
N ALA A 356 10.69 5.10 29.72
CA ALA A 356 9.99 3.86 30.00
C ALA A 356 10.95 2.74 29.63
N THR A 357 11.38 2.02 30.65
CA THR A 357 12.10 0.74 30.61
C THR A 357 11.73 -0.09 29.37
N GLY A 358 12.73 -0.65 28.69
CA GLY A 358 12.63 -1.51 27.50
C GLY A 358 11.86 -2.84 27.74
N GLY A 359 10.63 -2.74 28.20
CA GLY A 359 9.66 -3.83 28.24
C GLY A 359 9.00 -3.99 26.87
N ARG A 360 8.60 -5.23 26.57
CA ARG A 360 7.76 -5.54 25.41
C ARG A 360 6.50 -4.65 25.44
N PRO A 361 6.00 -4.16 24.29
CA PRO A 361 4.71 -3.50 24.19
C PRO A 361 3.64 -4.27 24.96
N SER A 362 2.87 -3.56 25.79
CA SER A 362 1.75 -4.15 26.51
C SER A 362 0.70 -4.64 25.52
N ARG A 363 0.19 -5.84 25.74
CA ARG A 363 -0.94 -6.38 24.98
C ARG A 363 -2.26 -5.80 25.49
N MET A 364 -3.17 -5.52 24.58
CA MET A 364 -4.54 -5.15 24.87
C MET A 364 -5.33 -6.37 25.38
N PRO A 365 -6.06 -6.28 26.50
CA PRO A 365 -7.02 -7.32 26.90
C PRO A 365 -8.18 -7.43 25.90
N THR A 366 -8.90 -8.55 25.90
CA THR A 366 -10.00 -8.77 24.96
C THR A 366 -11.15 -7.78 25.17
N ALA A 367 -11.96 -7.54 24.13
CA ALA A 367 -13.06 -6.60 24.19
C ALA A 367 -14.06 -6.94 25.30
N ARG A 368 -14.34 -8.23 25.54
CA ARG A 368 -15.19 -8.66 26.65
C ARG A 368 -14.57 -8.42 28.02
N GLU A 369 -13.27 -8.67 28.20
CA GLU A 369 -12.58 -8.40 29.47
C GLU A 369 -12.60 -6.90 29.79
N LEU A 370 -12.30 -6.07 28.80
CA LEU A 370 -12.38 -4.61 28.92
C LEU A 370 -13.80 -4.15 29.25
N ARG A 371 -14.82 -4.72 28.60
CA ARG A 371 -16.22 -4.42 28.93
C ARG A 371 -16.56 -4.83 30.38
N ARG A 372 -16.06 -5.98 30.85
CA ARG A 372 -16.28 -6.48 32.23
C ARG A 372 -15.61 -5.61 33.28
N SER A 373 -14.45 -5.03 32.99
CA SER A 373 -13.78 -4.09 33.90
C SER A 373 -14.40 -2.69 33.89
N GLY A 374 -15.34 -2.42 32.99
CA GLY A 374 -16.08 -1.18 32.88
C GLY A 374 -15.52 -0.19 31.86
N VAL A 375 -14.63 -0.63 30.96
CA VAL A 375 -14.23 0.17 29.78
C VAL A 375 -15.40 0.25 28.80
N ARG A 376 -15.61 1.45 28.24
CA ARG A 376 -16.63 1.72 27.23
C ARG A 376 -15.96 2.02 25.90
N PHE A 377 -16.15 1.16 24.91
CA PHE A 377 -15.70 1.42 23.55
C PHE A 377 -16.53 2.52 22.89
N GLN A 378 -15.86 3.36 22.12
CA GLN A 378 -16.47 4.42 21.32
C GLN A 378 -15.81 4.46 19.95
N ALA A 379 -16.60 4.56 18.90
CA ALA A 379 -16.12 4.79 17.55
C ALA A 379 -15.61 6.23 17.40
N SER A 380 -14.48 6.39 16.73
CA SER A 380 -13.93 7.65 16.24
C SER A 380 -14.00 7.67 14.71
N GLU A 381 -14.43 8.78 14.14
CA GLU A 381 -14.50 9.00 12.69
C GLU A 381 -13.37 9.93 12.20
N SER A 382 -12.23 9.93 12.90
CA SER A 382 -11.04 10.70 12.50
C SER A 382 -10.39 10.21 11.20
N GLY A 383 -10.78 9.02 10.72
CA GLY A 383 -10.20 8.37 9.54
C GLY A 383 -8.77 7.87 9.75
N ARG A 384 -8.27 7.82 10.98
CA ARG A 384 -6.85 7.56 11.29
C ARG A 384 -6.67 6.42 12.28
N ALA A 385 -5.53 5.73 12.21
CA ALA A 385 -5.10 4.69 13.14
C ALA A 385 -4.71 5.28 14.53
N GLU A 386 -5.66 5.94 15.18
CA GLU A 386 -5.47 6.64 16.46
C GLU A 386 -6.36 6.04 17.54
N VAL A 387 -5.74 5.71 18.67
CA VAL A 387 -6.43 5.25 19.87
C VAL A 387 -6.37 6.36 20.90
N GLU A 388 -7.42 6.54 21.68
CA GLU A 388 -7.42 7.46 22.81
C GLU A 388 -8.14 6.83 23.99
N PHE A 389 -7.54 6.89 25.18
CA PHE A 389 -8.18 6.45 26.40
C PHE A 389 -8.39 7.61 27.38
N ALA A 390 -9.66 7.97 27.55
CA ALA A 390 -10.14 8.90 28.55
C ALA A 390 -11.08 8.16 29.49
N ALA A 391 -10.52 7.57 30.56
CA ALA A 391 -11.22 6.63 31.43
C ALA A 391 -12.63 7.12 31.83
N PRO A 392 -13.68 6.29 31.68
CA PRO A 392 -13.64 4.88 31.28
C PRO A 392 -13.76 4.63 29.77
N ALA A 393 -13.67 5.65 28.91
CA ALA A 393 -13.90 5.53 27.48
C ALA A 393 -12.61 5.22 26.70
N ALA A 394 -12.65 4.19 25.85
CA ALA A 394 -11.64 3.86 24.86
C ALA A 394 -12.18 4.20 23.47
N ARG A 395 -11.64 5.26 22.85
CA ARG A 395 -11.99 5.66 21.49
C ARG A 395 -11.07 4.94 20.50
N LEU A 396 -11.68 4.26 19.54
CA LEU A 396 -11.01 3.50 18.49
C LEU A 396 -11.54 3.98 17.14
N PRO A 397 -10.73 4.04 16.08
CA PRO A 397 -11.22 4.40 14.76
C PRO A 397 -12.22 3.34 14.30
N ALA A 398 -13.32 3.81 13.71
CA ALA A 398 -14.34 2.95 13.15
C ALA A 398 -13.79 2.20 11.93
N LEU A 399 -13.53 0.91 12.07
CA LEU A 399 -13.12 0.03 10.99
C LEU A 399 -14.31 -0.26 10.07
N VAL A 400 -14.13 -0.04 8.77
CA VAL A 400 -15.12 -0.34 7.73
C VAL A 400 -14.80 -1.71 7.15
N PHE A 401 -15.71 -2.65 7.37
CA PHE A 401 -15.62 -4.00 6.83
C PHE A 401 -16.36 -4.07 5.49
N ASP A 402 -15.60 -3.88 4.42
CA ASP A 402 -16.05 -4.00 3.03
C ASP A 402 -15.18 -5.02 2.27
N PHE A 403 -15.48 -5.25 1.00
CA PHE A 403 -14.74 -6.20 0.16
C PHE A 403 -13.28 -5.80 -0.10
N LYS A 404 -12.93 -4.53 0.14
CA LYS A 404 -11.59 -3.97 -0.12
C LYS A 404 -10.67 -4.11 1.10
N LEU A 405 -11.23 -4.19 2.31
CA LEU A 405 -10.50 -4.11 3.58
C LEU A 405 -9.31 -5.07 3.64
N ALA A 406 -9.49 -6.33 3.22
CA ALA A 406 -8.45 -7.34 3.24
C ALA A 406 -7.22 -6.93 2.41
N THR A 407 -7.47 -6.49 1.17
CA THR A 407 -6.45 -6.02 0.24
C THR A 407 -5.79 -4.74 0.73
N VAL A 408 -6.59 -3.75 1.16
CA VAL A 408 -6.07 -2.46 1.65
C VAL A 408 -5.19 -2.65 2.89
N ALA A 409 -5.68 -3.39 3.89
CA ALA A 409 -4.96 -3.57 5.15
C ALA A 409 -3.61 -4.25 4.91
N ARG A 410 -3.57 -5.35 4.16
CA ARG A 410 -2.33 -6.09 3.90
C ARG A 410 -1.31 -5.29 3.09
N ASN A 411 -1.76 -4.50 2.11
CA ASN A 411 -0.85 -3.66 1.33
C ASN A 411 -0.32 -2.46 2.15
N LEU A 412 -1.12 -1.89 3.06
CA LEU A 412 -0.63 -0.90 4.03
C LEU A 412 0.37 -1.50 5.02
N LEU A 413 0.13 -2.73 5.50
CA LEU A 413 1.07 -3.46 6.36
C LEU A 413 2.39 -3.75 5.65
N ALA A 414 2.34 -4.20 4.39
CA ALA A 414 3.52 -4.42 3.56
C ALA A 414 4.29 -3.10 3.35
N ARG A 415 3.58 -2.00 3.12
CA ARG A 415 4.17 -0.66 2.98
C ARG A 415 4.85 -0.17 4.26
N GLU A 416 4.30 -0.48 5.44
CA GLU A 416 4.92 -0.16 6.73
C GLU A 416 6.03 -1.15 7.14
N TYR A 417 6.14 -2.30 6.47
CA TYR A 417 7.09 -3.34 6.85
C TYR A 417 8.54 -2.82 6.85
N GLU A 418 8.89 -1.99 5.86
CA GLU A 418 10.21 -1.38 5.71
C GLU A 418 10.43 -0.12 6.56
N GLU A 419 9.37 0.43 7.18
CA GLU A 419 9.53 1.61 8.02
C GLU A 419 10.17 1.23 9.36
N GLU A 420 11.44 1.60 9.52
CA GLU A 420 12.25 1.26 10.70
C GLU A 420 11.73 1.87 12.01
N ARG A 421 10.95 2.96 11.96
CA ARG A 421 10.67 3.80 13.15
C ARG A 421 9.23 3.81 13.64
N SER A 422 8.22 3.64 12.79
CA SER A 422 6.82 3.83 13.19
C SER A 422 5.89 3.05 12.29
N LYS A 423 5.09 2.14 12.85
CA LYS A 423 4.16 1.29 12.09
C LYS A 423 2.73 1.37 12.66
N PRO A 424 2.09 2.54 12.58
CA PRO A 424 0.81 2.81 13.22
C PRO A 424 -0.33 1.92 12.71
N VAL A 425 -0.41 1.66 11.40
CA VAL A 425 -1.48 0.82 10.82
C VAL A 425 -1.26 -0.64 11.23
N THR A 426 -0.02 -1.12 11.16
CA THR A 426 0.37 -2.46 11.61
C THR A 426 0.04 -2.64 13.09
N ARG A 427 0.41 -1.67 13.94
CA ARG A 427 0.13 -1.75 15.38
C ARG A 427 -1.37 -1.70 15.67
N TYR A 428 -2.14 -0.93 14.90
CA TYR A 428 -3.60 -0.91 15.00
C TYR A 428 -4.19 -2.31 14.75
N PHE A 429 -3.83 -2.96 13.63
CA PHE A 429 -4.38 -4.29 13.30
C PHE A 429 -3.92 -5.37 14.29
N GLN A 430 -2.70 -5.28 14.83
CA GLN A 430 -2.28 -6.12 15.96
C GLN A 430 -3.15 -5.91 17.20
N MET A 431 -3.43 -4.66 17.57
CA MET A 431 -4.30 -4.36 18.70
C MET A 431 -5.75 -4.86 18.46
N VAL A 432 -6.28 -4.73 17.24
CA VAL A 432 -7.60 -5.30 16.89
C VAL A 432 -7.59 -6.83 16.99
N ASN A 433 -6.51 -7.48 16.56
CA ASN A 433 -6.31 -8.93 16.73
C ASN A 433 -6.25 -9.33 18.22
N GLU A 434 -5.64 -8.51 19.08
CA GLU A 434 -5.62 -8.71 20.54
C GLU A 434 -7.00 -8.49 21.19
N LEU A 435 -7.76 -7.50 20.72
CA LEU A 435 -9.12 -7.20 21.22
C LEU A 435 -10.13 -8.31 20.90
N VAL A 436 -9.94 -9.03 19.79
CA VAL A 436 -10.90 -10.01 19.28
C VAL A 436 -10.35 -11.41 19.50
N GLU A 437 -10.81 -12.13 20.52
CA GLU A 437 -10.49 -13.55 20.68
C GLU A 437 -11.54 -14.41 19.98
N ASP A 438 -12.82 -14.09 20.16
CA ASP A 438 -13.94 -14.81 19.56
C ASP A 438 -15.05 -13.87 19.03
N VAL A 439 -16.10 -14.47 18.46
CA VAL A 439 -17.27 -13.77 17.91
C VAL A 439 -17.96 -12.85 18.94
N ALA A 440 -17.92 -13.20 20.22
CA ALA A 440 -18.55 -12.37 21.24
C ALA A 440 -17.75 -11.08 21.50
N ASP A 441 -16.45 -11.04 21.23
CA ASP A 441 -15.67 -9.81 21.21
C ASP A 441 -16.03 -8.93 20.00
N VAL A 442 -16.18 -9.53 18.82
CA VAL A 442 -16.66 -8.83 17.61
C VAL A 442 -17.99 -8.12 17.88
N ARG A 443 -18.93 -8.80 18.52
CA ARG A 443 -20.24 -8.22 18.89
C ARG A 443 -20.12 -7.01 19.81
N VAL A 444 -19.12 -6.99 20.70
CA VAL A 444 -18.87 -5.82 21.57
C VAL A 444 -18.44 -4.63 20.72
N LEU A 445 -17.49 -4.84 19.82
CA LEU A 445 -16.96 -3.77 18.96
C LEU A 445 -18.01 -3.25 17.97
N ARG A 446 -18.82 -4.14 17.38
CA ARG A 446 -19.93 -3.77 16.50
C ARG A 446 -20.99 -2.92 17.21
N ARG A 447 -21.41 -3.33 18.42
CA ARG A 447 -22.37 -2.54 19.23
C ARG A 447 -21.84 -1.17 19.61
N ALA A 448 -20.53 -1.01 19.70
CA ALA A 448 -19.87 0.27 19.96
C ALA A 448 -19.62 1.10 18.67
N GLY A 449 -19.97 0.57 17.49
CA GLY A 449 -19.73 1.21 16.19
C GLY A 449 -18.26 1.21 15.74
N VAL A 450 -17.38 0.52 16.48
CA VAL A 450 -15.94 0.42 16.18
C VAL A 450 -15.69 -0.48 14.97
N VAL A 451 -16.56 -1.46 14.73
CA VAL A 451 -16.58 -2.24 13.49
C VAL A 451 -17.92 -2.03 12.82
N ARG A 452 -17.89 -1.63 11.54
CA ARG A 452 -19.06 -1.37 10.69
C ARG A 452 -18.99 -2.26 9.44
N GLY A 453 -20.11 -2.50 8.76
CA GLY A 453 -20.15 -3.37 7.58
C GLY A 453 -20.19 -4.88 7.91
N GLY A 454 -19.68 -5.72 7.02
CA GLY A 454 -19.62 -7.19 7.19
C GLY A 454 -20.99 -7.87 7.16
N SER A 455 -21.66 -7.82 6.01
CA SER A 455 -22.98 -8.42 5.79
C SER A 455 -22.98 -9.95 5.94
N GLY A 456 -21.83 -10.63 5.80
CA GLY A 456 -21.66 -12.06 6.04
C GLY A 456 -21.60 -12.46 7.53
N GLY A 457 -21.66 -11.48 8.45
CA GLY A 457 -21.84 -11.69 9.88
C GLY A 457 -20.55 -11.69 10.72
N ASP A 458 -20.70 -11.88 12.03
CA ASP A 458 -19.58 -11.71 12.98
C ASP A 458 -18.42 -12.69 12.76
N GLN A 459 -18.69 -13.87 12.17
CA GLN A 459 -17.68 -14.90 11.92
C GLN A 459 -16.71 -14.49 10.81
N GLU A 460 -17.23 -13.82 9.77
CA GLU A 460 -16.42 -13.27 8.67
C GLU A 460 -15.46 -12.21 9.21
N VAL A 461 -15.97 -11.33 10.09
CA VAL A 461 -15.15 -10.30 10.75
C VAL A 461 -14.04 -10.92 11.58
N LEU A 462 -14.37 -11.94 12.38
CA LEU A 462 -13.37 -12.68 13.17
C LEU A 462 -12.30 -13.29 12.26
N ALA A 463 -12.69 -13.97 11.19
CA ALA A 463 -11.77 -14.63 10.26
C ALA A 463 -10.81 -13.63 9.61
N LEU A 464 -11.32 -12.47 9.14
CA LEU A 464 -10.46 -11.45 8.55
C LEU A 464 -9.51 -10.82 9.57
N VAL A 465 -9.99 -10.46 10.76
CA VAL A 465 -9.15 -9.87 11.82
C VAL A 465 -8.00 -10.82 12.18
N LYS A 466 -8.28 -12.12 12.29
CA LYS A 466 -7.26 -13.14 12.55
C LYS A 466 -6.35 -13.39 11.35
N GLY A 467 -6.83 -13.15 10.12
CA GLY A 467 -6.08 -13.34 8.89
C GLY A 467 -5.21 -12.14 8.45
N ILE A 468 -5.52 -10.90 8.88
CA ILE A 468 -4.73 -9.71 8.50
C ILE A 468 -3.36 -9.71 9.17
N ASP A 469 -3.28 -10.15 10.43
CA ASP A 469 -2.09 -10.05 11.28
C ASP A 469 -1.19 -11.29 11.27
N GLY A 470 -1.39 -12.23 10.33
CA GLY A 470 -0.61 -13.49 10.29
C GLY A 470 0.91 -13.30 10.24
N HIS A 471 1.38 -12.11 9.83
CA HIS A 471 2.78 -11.84 9.44
C HIS A 471 3.38 -10.61 10.08
N ALA A 472 2.63 -9.85 10.87
CA ALA A 472 3.25 -8.70 11.50
C ALA A 472 4.32 -9.21 12.46
N THR A 473 5.55 -8.69 12.34
CA THR A 473 6.65 -8.98 13.27
C THR A 473 6.18 -8.59 14.66
N TYR A 474 5.73 -9.58 15.43
CA TYR A 474 5.06 -9.32 16.70
C TYR A 474 6.11 -9.12 17.80
N PRO A 475 6.01 -8.06 18.62
CA PRO A 475 5.08 -6.93 18.54
C PRO A 475 5.64 -5.78 17.70
N SER A 476 4.76 -5.14 16.91
CA SER A 476 5.06 -3.84 16.31
C SER A 476 5.07 -2.77 17.41
N VAL A 477 5.77 -1.66 17.17
CA VAL A 477 5.91 -0.58 18.13
C VAL A 477 5.39 0.71 17.53
N TYR A 478 4.42 1.32 18.20
CA TYR A 478 3.97 2.67 17.89
C TYR A 478 3.63 3.39 19.20
N MET A 479 4.60 4.17 19.70
CA MET A 479 4.58 4.75 21.05
C MET A 479 3.30 5.50 21.39
N ALA A 480 2.71 6.23 20.44
CA ALA A 480 1.48 6.98 20.69
C ALA A 480 0.32 6.04 21.06
N MET A 481 0.17 4.92 20.33
CA MET A 481 -0.86 3.93 20.61
C MET A 481 -0.51 3.05 21.80
N ASP A 482 0.75 2.62 21.93
CA ASP A 482 1.20 1.77 23.05
C ASP A 482 0.99 2.46 24.41
N ARG A 483 1.16 3.80 24.47
CA ARG A 483 0.82 4.59 25.67
C ARG A 483 -0.65 4.50 26.03
N GLU A 484 -1.56 4.55 25.05
CA GLU A 484 -3.00 4.46 25.29
C GLU A 484 -3.41 3.04 25.68
N ILE A 485 -2.83 2.01 25.04
CA ILE A 485 -3.02 0.60 25.41
C ILE A 485 -2.60 0.36 26.87
N GLU A 486 -1.46 0.91 27.28
CA GLU A 486 -1.00 0.78 28.66
C GLU A 486 -1.94 1.47 29.67
N LYS A 487 -2.51 2.63 29.33
CA LYS A 487 -3.52 3.27 30.20
C LYS A 487 -4.79 2.39 30.34
N VAL A 488 -5.28 1.83 29.23
CA VAL A 488 -6.43 0.91 29.22
C VAL A 488 -6.14 -0.29 30.12
N ARG A 489 -4.97 -0.91 29.96
CA ARG A 489 -4.53 -2.07 30.73
C ARG A 489 -4.46 -1.78 32.22
N ARG A 490 -3.84 -0.66 32.63
CA ARG A 490 -3.78 -0.24 34.04
C ARG A 490 -5.16 -0.06 34.65
N TYR A 491 -6.07 0.60 33.92
CA TYR A 491 -7.44 0.78 34.36
C TYR A 491 -8.18 -0.57 34.53
N HIS A 492 -8.04 -1.47 33.56
CA HIS A 492 -8.57 -2.83 33.63
C HIS A 492 -8.04 -3.58 34.87
N ASP A 493 -6.72 -3.61 35.06
CA ASP A 493 -6.09 -4.35 36.15
C ASP A 493 -6.48 -3.79 37.52
N GLN A 494 -6.56 -2.47 37.66
CA GLN A 494 -7.01 -1.81 38.89
C GLN A 494 -8.48 -2.15 39.20
N ARG A 495 -9.34 -2.17 38.18
CA ARG A 495 -10.76 -2.52 38.33
C ARG A 495 -10.94 -3.98 38.70
N MET A 496 -10.22 -4.89 38.05
CA MET A 496 -10.26 -6.32 38.37
C MET A 496 -9.74 -6.58 39.78
N LYS A 497 -8.61 -5.99 40.16
CA LYS A 497 -8.06 -6.10 41.53
C LYS A 497 -9.07 -5.59 42.57
N SER A 498 -9.70 -4.44 42.33
CA SER A 498 -10.72 -3.89 43.23
C SER A 498 -11.95 -4.79 43.34
N PHE A 499 -12.40 -5.39 42.22
CA PHE A 499 -13.50 -6.35 42.19
C PHE A 499 -13.18 -7.60 43.02
N PHE A 500 -11.99 -8.19 42.84
CA PHE A 500 -11.56 -9.36 43.62
C PHE A 500 -11.42 -9.03 45.10
N VAL A 501 -10.86 -7.87 45.47
CA VAL A 501 -10.74 -7.46 46.88
C VAL A 501 -12.11 -7.28 47.51
N ARG A 502 -13.07 -6.65 46.82
CA ARG A 502 -14.42 -6.43 47.35
C ARG A 502 -15.24 -7.72 47.45
N ASN A 503 -15.08 -8.63 46.50
CA ASN A 503 -15.87 -9.87 46.42
C ASN A 503 -15.17 -11.09 47.02
N ARG A 504 -13.98 -10.92 47.61
CA ARG A 504 -13.21 -11.97 48.29
C ARG A 504 -14.04 -12.83 49.25
N PRO A 505 -14.92 -12.29 50.11
CA PRO A 505 -15.74 -13.11 51.00
C PRO A 505 -16.72 -14.02 50.23
N GLY A 506 -17.34 -13.51 49.16
CA GLY A 506 -18.33 -14.24 48.37
C GLY A 506 -17.72 -15.29 47.44
N VAL A 507 -16.53 -15.03 46.87
CA VAL A 507 -15.82 -16.00 46.02
C VAL A 507 -15.32 -17.20 46.82
N ILE A 508 -14.88 -17.00 48.08
CA ILE A 508 -14.48 -18.08 48.99
C ILE A 508 -15.71 -18.91 49.43
N TRP A 509 -16.86 -18.27 49.66
CA TRP A 509 -18.10 -18.97 49.97
C TRP A 509 -18.64 -19.79 48.78
N ALA A 510 -18.62 -19.23 47.56
CA ALA A 510 -19.11 -19.92 46.37
C ALA A 510 -18.25 -21.15 46.00
N SER A 511 -16.93 -21.08 46.15
CA SER A 511 -16.04 -22.23 45.92
C SER A 511 -16.22 -23.32 46.98
N SER A 512 -16.55 -22.93 48.21
CA SER A 512 -16.86 -23.85 49.31
C SER A 512 -18.19 -24.59 49.08
N VAL A 513 -19.24 -23.90 48.59
CA VAL A 513 -20.53 -24.53 48.24
C VAL A 513 -20.40 -25.47 47.05
N ALA A 514 -19.59 -25.13 46.04
CA ALA A 514 -19.32 -26.02 44.92
C ALA A 514 -18.55 -27.28 45.35
N ALA A 515 -17.54 -27.15 46.21
CA ALA A 515 -16.80 -28.28 46.76
C ALA A 515 -17.69 -29.20 47.63
N ILE A 516 -18.54 -28.61 48.48
CA ILE A 516 -19.51 -29.37 49.30
C ILE A 516 -20.52 -30.11 48.41
N SER A 517 -20.97 -29.48 47.32
CA SER A 517 -21.90 -30.10 46.36
C SER A 517 -21.27 -31.28 45.63
N VAL A 518 -20.00 -31.18 45.23
CA VAL A 518 -19.27 -32.29 44.59
C VAL A 518 -19.04 -33.43 45.59
N VAL A 519 -18.66 -33.12 46.84
CA VAL A 519 -18.50 -34.14 47.90
C VAL A 519 -19.83 -34.83 48.21
N ALA A 520 -20.94 -34.09 48.28
CA ALA A 520 -22.27 -34.66 48.49
C ALA A 520 -22.70 -35.58 47.35
N ILE A 521 -22.43 -35.21 46.08
CA ILE A 521 -22.72 -36.05 44.91
C ILE A 521 -21.87 -37.32 44.91
N VAL A 522 -20.58 -37.23 45.28
CA VAL A 522 -19.68 -38.39 45.37
C VAL A 522 -20.08 -39.31 46.52
N ALA A 523 -20.44 -38.76 47.68
CA ALA A 523 -20.92 -39.53 48.83
C ALA A 523 -22.26 -40.23 48.54
N ALA A 524 -23.19 -39.56 47.86
CA ALA A 524 -24.47 -40.14 47.46
C ALA A 524 -24.32 -41.27 46.42
N ARG A 525 -23.29 -41.22 45.57
CA ARG A 525 -22.96 -42.31 44.64
C ARG A 525 -22.30 -43.51 45.32
N ARG A 526 -21.51 -43.30 46.37
CA ARG A 526 -20.84 -44.36 47.12
C ARG A 526 -21.80 -45.21 47.99
N ASN A 527 -22.93 -44.64 48.43
CA ASN A 527 -23.95 -45.37 49.20
C ASN A 527 -25.00 -46.11 48.35
N ARG A 528 -24.87 -46.10 47.01
CA ARG A 528 -25.82 -46.75 46.07
C ARG A 528 -25.21 -47.92 45.27
N GLY A 529 -23.98 -48.31 45.57
CA GLY A 529 -23.38 -49.58 45.14
C GLY A 529 -23.04 -50.40 46.36
#